data_AF-A0A356KMI0-F1
#
_entry.id   AF-A0A356KMI0-F1
#
_cell.length_a   1.000
_cell.length_b   1.000
_cell.length_c   1.000
_cell.angle_alpha   90.00
_cell.angle_beta   90.00
_cell.angle_gamma   90.00
#
_symmetry.space_group_name_H-M   'P 1'
#
loop_
_entity.id
_entity.type
_entity.pdbx_description
1 polymer ?
#
loop_
_entity_poly.entity_id
_entity_poly.type
_entity_poly.pdbx_seq_one_letter_code
_entity_poly.pdbx_strand_id
1 'polypeptide(L)'
;MSDDAAAPEPAPSDPPQKTRRPRLSTGKKLGFALVTVLGLIGVTEGFFRVREWTRSMRRHTLSPRVPDTYRHLVLKPNTRFESPSGFVMETNSLGMREKEVSAEREPWVKQRILCVGGSTTFGLYTSANDKTWPAQVQRILHERGYPGVEVLNGGVPAWDLRTSQTNLELRLYDLKPDVVICYHAYNDLVANLDPRYAEDSKVDDVSELWRPLRASAFYRFLRKHLQDPGEQLRKKAETLSDEGTAGFERNLRRFVRRTREVGAQPVICSYPSALRPTLEESEAAGVPGLDRWFGDLSPFAYPTLIEGLKRYNATITKVTEDEGIPRPQVAEKMPHDVKLYASTVHHTDEGEVLVAQIVAQALIDAGIVTK
;
A
#
# COMPACT_ATOMS: atom_id res chain seq x y z
N MET A 1 -18.36 -104.72 22.32
CA MET A 1 -19.68 -104.40 21.74
C MET A 1 -19.74 -102.89 21.66
N SER A 2 -19.74 -102.22 20.53
CA SER A 2 -19.88 -102.59 19.13
C SER A 2 -19.32 -101.42 18.31
N ASP A 3 -18.52 -101.74 17.28
CA ASP A 3 -18.17 -100.82 16.20
C ASP A 3 -19.43 -100.44 15.40
N ASP A 4 -19.57 -99.17 15.04
CA ASP A 4 -20.48 -98.73 13.97
C ASP A 4 -19.70 -97.78 13.05
N ALA A 5 -19.38 -98.28 11.86
CA ALA A 5 -18.62 -97.57 10.84
C ALA A 5 -19.57 -96.81 9.91
N ALA A 6 -19.46 -95.48 9.86
CA ALA A 6 -20.19 -94.64 8.92
C ALA A 6 -19.36 -94.38 7.64
N ALA A 7 -20.03 -94.44 6.49
CA ALA A 7 -19.49 -94.30 5.13
C ALA A 7 -19.02 -92.87 4.78
N PRO A 8 -18.13 -92.68 3.79
CA PRO A 8 -17.45 -91.40 3.54
C PRO A 8 -18.27 -90.41 2.70
N GLU A 9 -18.14 -89.12 3.04
CA GLU A 9 -18.75 -87.96 2.34
C GLU A 9 -18.12 -87.65 0.96
N PRO A 10 -18.88 -87.08 0.02
CA PRO A 10 -18.41 -86.71 -1.32
C PRO A 10 -17.59 -85.40 -1.33
N ALA A 11 -16.60 -85.34 -2.22
CA ALA A 11 -15.62 -84.25 -2.32
C ALA A 11 -16.24 -82.91 -2.76
N PRO A 12 -15.74 -81.76 -2.24
CA PRO A 12 -16.30 -80.44 -2.50
C PRO A 12 -15.90 -79.88 -3.88
N SER A 13 -16.84 -79.18 -4.52
CA SER A 13 -16.69 -78.48 -5.80
C SER A 13 -15.92 -77.16 -5.67
N ASP A 14 -15.08 -76.86 -6.66
CA ASP A 14 -14.21 -75.66 -6.69
C ASP A 14 -14.96 -74.32 -6.70
N PRO A 15 -14.42 -73.27 -6.02
CA PRO A 15 -15.07 -71.97 -5.90
C PRO A 15 -14.92 -71.08 -7.16
N PRO A 16 -15.86 -70.14 -7.40
CA PRO A 16 -15.89 -69.32 -8.60
C PRO A 16 -14.73 -68.31 -8.69
N GLN A 17 -14.09 -68.23 -9.87
CA GLN A 17 -12.99 -67.31 -10.15
C GLN A 17 -13.46 -65.85 -10.12
N LYS A 18 -12.93 -65.05 -9.18
CA LYS A 18 -13.16 -63.61 -9.08
C LYS A 18 -12.52 -62.88 -10.27
N THR A 19 -13.34 -62.23 -11.09
CA THR A 19 -12.88 -61.34 -12.17
C THR A 19 -12.05 -60.18 -11.59
N ARG A 20 -10.76 -60.12 -11.92
CA ARG A 20 -9.86 -59.05 -11.45
C ARG A 20 -10.27 -57.73 -12.12
N ARG A 21 -10.75 -56.77 -11.32
CA ARG A 21 -11.00 -55.39 -11.79
C ARG A 21 -9.72 -54.82 -12.42
N PRO A 22 -9.80 -54.18 -13.60
CA PRO A 22 -8.61 -53.63 -14.25
C PRO A 22 -7.96 -52.57 -13.35
N ARG A 23 -6.67 -52.76 -13.05
CA ARG A 23 -5.90 -51.80 -12.25
C ARG A 23 -5.70 -50.52 -13.06
N LEU A 24 -6.04 -49.38 -12.48
CA LEU A 24 -5.77 -48.07 -13.07
C LEU A 24 -4.27 -47.93 -13.38
N SER A 25 -3.95 -47.40 -14.58
CA SER A 25 -2.57 -47.09 -14.95
C SER A 25 -2.00 -46.03 -14.00
N THR A 26 -0.68 -46.02 -13.84
CA THR A 26 0.03 -45.01 -13.03
C THR A 26 -0.33 -43.59 -13.45
N GLY A 27 -0.43 -43.32 -14.75
CA GLY A 27 -0.87 -42.02 -15.27
C GLY A 27 -2.29 -41.63 -14.83
N LYS A 28 -3.24 -42.57 -14.83
CA LYS A 28 -4.61 -42.31 -14.34
C LYS A 28 -4.63 -42.05 -12.84
N LYS A 29 -3.84 -42.80 -12.06
CA LYS A 29 -3.71 -42.57 -10.61
C LYS A 29 -3.13 -41.19 -10.30
N LEU A 30 -2.08 -40.78 -11.00
CA LEU A 30 -1.48 -39.46 -10.88
C LEU A 30 -2.46 -38.36 -11.31
N GLY A 31 -3.20 -38.56 -12.40
CA GLY A 31 -4.25 -37.66 -12.85
C GLY A 31 -5.36 -37.48 -11.80
N PHE A 32 -5.88 -38.58 -11.24
CA PHE A 32 -6.88 -38.52 -10.18
C PHE A 32 -6.34 -37.84 -8.92
N ALA A 33 -5.12 -38.18 -8.48
CA ALA A 33 -4.49 -37.55 -7.33
C ALA A 33 -4.33 -36.04 -7.52
N LEU A 34 -3.89 -35.60 -8.70
CA LEU A 34 -3.77 -34.17 -9.02
C LEU A 34 -5.14 -33.48 -8.97
N VAL A 35 -6.17 -34.06 -9.59
CA VAL A 35 -7.54 -33.51 -9.55
C VAL A 35 -8.06 -33.42 -8.12
N THR A 36 -7.81 -34.45 -7.29
CA THR A 36 -8.19 -34.44 -5.88
C THR A 36 -7.48 -33.34 -5.10
N VAL A 37 -6.16 -33.17 -5.28
CA VAL A 37 -5.39 -32.11 -4.62
C VAL A 37 -5.88 -30.73 -5.04
N LEU A 38 -6.07 -30.49 -6.35
CA LEU A 38 -6.61 -29.23 -6.86
C LEU A 38 -8.02 -28.96 -6.33
N GLY A 39 -8.85 -30.00 -6.26
CA GLY A 39 -10.19 -29.93 -5.66
C GLY A 39 -10.15 -29.52 -4.19
N LEU A 40 -9.26 -30.11 -3.39
CA LEU A 40 -9.08 -29.76 -1.97
C LEU A 40 -8.59 -28.32 -1.80
N ILE A 41 -7.64 -27.86 -2.63
CA ILE A 41 -7.17 -26.47 -2.64
C ILE A 41 -8.35 -25.53 -2.96
N GLY A 42 -9.13 -25.85 -4.00
CA GLY A 42 -10.29 -25.06 -4.41
C GLY A 42 -11.37 -24.95 -3.34
N VAL A 43 -11.72 -26.08 -2.69
CA VAL A 43 -12.68 -26.11 -1.57
C VAL A 43 -12.17 -25.30 -0.38
N THR A 44 -10.88 -25.44 -0.04
CA THR A 44 -10.26 -24.68 1.06
C THR A 44 -10.30 -23.17 0.79
N GLU A 45 -9.85 -22.74 -0.38
CA GLU A 45 -9.88 -21.34 -0.78
C GLU A 45 -11.32 -20.80 -0.81
N GLY A 46 -12.27 -21.57 -1.35
CA GLY A 46 -13.70 -21.24 -1.36
C GLY A 46 -14.26 -21.02 0.04
N PHE A 47 -13.96 -21.92 0.98
CA PHE A 47 -14.35 -21.78 2.38
C PHE A 47 -13.84 -20.46 3.00
N PHE A 48 -12.56 -20.13 2.81
CA PHE A 48 -11.99 -18.90 3.37
C PHE A 48 -12.54 -17.62 2.71
N ARG A 49 -12.87 -17.65 1.41
CA ARG A 49 -13.55 -16.53 0.75
C ARG A 49 -14.94 -16.29 1.31
N VAL A 50 -15.73 -17.35 1.49
CA VAL A 50 -17.07 -17.26 2.11
C VAL A 50 -16.96 -16.74 3.55
N ARG A 51 -15.96 -17.19 4.30
CA ARG A 51 -15.68 -16.68 5.66
C ARG A 51 -15.32 -15.20 5.68
N GLU A 52 -14.49 -14.70 4.76
CA GLU A 52 -14.16 -13.27 4.69
C GLU A 52 -15.38 -12.43 4.33
N TRP A 53 -16.16 -12.86 3.34
CA TRP A 53 -17.39 -12.18 2.90
C TRP A 53 -18.46 -12.12 3.99
N THR A 54 -18.71 -13.24 4.68
CA THR A 54 -19.66 -13.27 5.81
C THR A 54 -19.23 -12.35 6.96
N ARG A 55 -17.92 -12.22 7.22
CA ARG A 55 -17.40 -11.29 8.23
C ARG A 55 -17.47 -9.83 7.78
N SER A 56 -17.25 -9.53 6.50
CA SER A 56 -17.38 -8.15 6.00
C SER A 56 -18.82 -7.65 6.07
N MET A 57 -19.81 -8.52 5.82
CA MET A 57 -21.22 -8.17 6.00
C MET A 57 -21.59 -7.90 7.46
N ARG A 58 -21.08 -8.70 8.40
CA ARG A 58 -21.43 -8.60 9.82
C ARG A 58 -20.83 -7.39 10.55
N ARG A 59 -19.71 -6.85 10.07
CA ARG A 59 -18.96 -5.84 10.82
C ARG A 59 -19.31 -4.39 10.46
N HIS A 60 -20.13 -4.14 9.44
CA HIS A 60 -20.26 -2.82 8.79
C HIS A 60 -18.90 -2.15 8.49
N THR A 61 -17.79 -2.89 8.56
CA THR A 61 -16.46 -2.40 8.28
C THR A 61 -16.29 -2.49 6.78
N LEU A 62 -16.82 -1.47 6.12
CA LEU A 62 -16.46 -1.00 4.80
C LEU A 62 -14.98 -0.58 4.86
N SER A 63 -14.05 -1.53 4.98
CA SER A 63 -12.65 -1.21 4.72
C SER A 63 -12.58 -0.92 3.24
N PRO A 64 -12.26 0.31 2.81
CA PRO A 64 -12.30 0.70 1.41
C PRO A 64 -11.09 0.14 0.65
N ARG A 65 -10.57 -1.02 1.07
CA ARG A 65 -9.37 -1.65 0.52
C ARG A 65 -9.61 -3.11 0.22
N VAL A 66 -9.03 -3.58 -0.88
CA VAL A 66 -9.07 -4.97 -1.33
C VAL A 66 -7.66 -5.48 -1.60
N PRO A 67 -7.38 -6.79 -1.40
CA PRO A 67 -6.10 -7.38 -1.74
C PRO A 67 -5.74 -7.21 -3.21
N ASP A 68 -4.44 -6.99 -3.48
CA ASP A 68 -3.88 -6.86 -4.82
C ASP A 68 -2.58 -7.66 -4.96
N THR A 69 -2.38 -8.28 -6.12
CA THR A 69 -1.23 -9.16 -6.37
C THR A 69 0.09 -8.42 -6.48
N TYR A 70 0.07 -7.14 -6.85
CA TYR A 70 1.26 -6.29 -6.98
C TYR A 70 1.40 -5.36 -5.78
N ARG A 71 0.32 -4.70 -5.38
CA ARG A 71 0.31 -3.54 -4.48
C ARG A 71 -0.15 -3.85 -3.05
N HIS A 72 -0.21 -5.14 -2.70
CA HIS A 72 -0.69 -5.66 -1.41
C HIS A 72 -2.16 -5.38 -1.12
N LEU A 73 -2.54 -4.11 -0.93
CA LEU A 73 -3.90 -3.64 -0.70
C LEU A 73 -4.12 -2.39 -1.55
N VAL A 74 -5.16 -2.37 -2.39
CA VAL A 74 -5.57 -1.20 -3.18
C VAL A 74 -6.88 -0.66 -2.65
N LEU A 75 -7.18 0.62 -2.90
CA LEU A 75 -8.50 1.16 -2.62
C LEU A 75 -9.55 0.48 -3.53
N LYS A 76 -10.73 0.24 -2.98
CA LYS A 76 -11.86 -0.33 -3.72
C LYS A 76 -12.39 0.74 -4.69
N PRO A 77 -12.44 0.48 -6.01
CA PRO A 77 -12.99 1.43 -6.97
C PRO A 77 -14.46 1.78 -6.70
N ASN A 78 -14.90 2.95 -7.18
CA ASN A 78 -16.30 3.39 -7.17
C ASN A 78 -16.96 3.26 -5.79
N THR A 79 -16.23 3.63 -4.74
CA THR A 79 -16.69 3.49 -3.36
C THR A 79 -16.87 4.86 -2.72
N ARG A 80 -18.08 5.09 -2.19
CA ARG A 80 -18.41 6.21 -1.30
C ARG A 80 -18.49 5.72 0.13
N PHE A 81 -17.72 6.33 1.01
CA PHE A 81 -17.76 6.13 2.45
C PHE A 81 -18.23 7.42 3.12
N GLU A 82 -19.25 7.30 3.95
CA GLU A 82 -19.75 8.39 4.78
C GLU A 82 -19.79 7.91 6.22
N SER A 83 -19.08 8.60 7.10
CA SER A 83 -19.10 8.31 8.53
C SER A 83 -20.30 9.00 9.20
N PRO A 84 -20.78 8.49 10.35
CA PRO A 84 -21.78 9.18 11.16
C PRO A 84 -21.37 10.59 11.61
N SER A 85 -20.07 10.91 11.62
CA SER A 85 -19.52 12.24 11.95
C SER A 85 -19.44 13.18 10.74
N GLY A 86 -20.00 12.82 9.58
CA GLY A 86 -20.06 13.68 8.39
C GLY A 86 -18.81 13.67 7.50
N PHE A 87 -17.76 12.91 7.85
CA PHE A 87 -16.63 12.66 6.93
C PHE A 87 -17.12 11.89 5.71
N VAL A 88 -16.82 12.42 4.52
CA VAL A 88 -17.15 11.82 3.22
C VAL A 88 -15.87 11.57 2.44
N MET A 89 -15.72 10.35 1.93
CA MET A 89 -14.62 9.97 1.05
C MET A 89 -15.15 9.15 -0.11
N GLU A 90 -14.80 9.59 -1.31
CA GLU A 90 -15.20 8.95 -2.56
C GLU A 90 -13.96 8.56 -3.37
N THR A 91 -14.06 7.41 -4.03
CA THR A 91 -13.03 6.89 -4.93
C THR A 91 -13.60 6.65 -6.31
N ASN A 92 -12.82 6.98 -7.34
CA ASN A 92 -13.20 6.82 -8.74
C ASN A 92 -12.97 5.38 -9.26
N SER A 93 -13.17 5.17 -10.57
CA SER A 93 -12.97 3.86 -11.22
C SER A 93 -11.52 3.33 -11.12
N LEU A 94 -10.55 4.22 -10.94
CA LEU A 94 -9.15 3.86 -10.72
C LEU A 94 -8.83 3.53 -9.26
N GLY A 95 -9.76 3.80 -8.33
CA GLY A 95 -9.56 3.70 -6.89
C GLY A 95 -8.81 4.90 -6.30
N MET A 96 -8.67 6.00 -7.04
CA MET A 96 -8.08 7.25 -6.53
C MET A 96 -9.13 8.02 -5.73
N ARG A 97 -8.71 8.74 -4.67
CA ARG A 97 -9.59 9.64 -3.91
C ARG A 97 -9.80 10.95 -4.68
N GLU A 98 -10.46 10.82 -5.82
CA GLU A 98 -10.57 11.86 -6.83
C GLU A 98 -11.93 11.76 -7.51
N LYS A 99 -12.34 12.80 -8.23
CA LYS A 99 -13.40 12.67 -9.24
C LYS A 99 -12.99 11.68 -10.33
N GLU A 100 -13.95 11.26 -11.15
CA GLU A 100 -13.66 10.39 -12.29
C GLU A 100 -12.65 11.07 -13.22
N VAL A 101 -11.62 10.33 -13.62
CA VAL A 101 -10.50 10.85 -14.42
C VAL A 101 -10.20 9.87 -15.54
N SER A 102 -9.87 10.41 -16.71
CA SER A 102 -9.53 9.62 -17.88
C SER A 102 -8.16 10.03 -18.46
N ALA A 103 -7.60 9.17 -19.32
CA ALA A 103 -6.40 9.49 -20.07
C ALA A 103 -6.61 10.64 -21.07
N GLU A 104 -7.84 10.80 -21.57
CA GLU A 104 -8.23 11.96 -22.36
C GLU A 104 -8.43 13.15 -21.42
N ARG A 105 -7.73 14.24 -21.72
CA ARG A 105 -7.76 15.47 -20.93
C ARG A 105 -9.04 16.24 -21.29
N GLU A 106 -9.69 16.80 -20.28
CA GLU A 106 -10.75 17.78 -20.53
C GLU A 106 -10.16 18.99 -21.27
N PRO A 107 -10.94 19.71 -22.12
CA PRO A 107 -10.42 20.79 -22.95
C PRO A 107 -9.71 21.93 -22.19
N TRP A 108 -10.04 22.12 -20.91
CA TRP A 108 -9.42 23.13 -20.06
C TRP A 108 -8.07 22.69 -19.47
N VAL A 109 -7.77 21.38 -19.46
CA VAL A 109 -6.58 20.81 -18.85
C VAL A 109 -5.39 20.92 -19.81
N LYS A 110 -4.57 21.94 -19.59
CA LYS A 110 -3.30 22.14 -20.29
C LYS A 110 -2.17 21.31 -19.67
N GLN A 111 -2.17 21.19 -18.35
CA GLN A 111 -1.13 20.50 -17.60
C GLN A 111 -1.75 19.62 -16.52
N ARG A 112 -1.25 18.39 -16.36
CA ARG A 112 -1.70 17.41 -15.37
C ARG A 112 -0.57 17.08 -14.40
N ILE A 113 -0.82 17.31 -13.12
CA ILE A 113 0.07 16.99 -12.01
C ILE A 113 -0.50 15.78 -11.28
N LEU A 114 0.32 14.75 -11.07
CA LEU A 114 -0.06 13.57 -10.31
C LEU A 114 0.70 13.51 -8.98
N CYS A 115 -0.04 13.54 -7.86
CA CYS A 115 0.54 13.45 -6.54
C CYS A 115 0.49 12.01 -6.03
N VAL A 116 1.64 11.38 -5.77
CA VAL A 116 1.74 10.03 -5.21
C VAL A 116 2.31 10.07 -3.80
N GLY A 117 1.75 9.22 -2.93
CA GLY A 117 2.13 9.17 -1.53
C GLY A 117 1.34 8.13 -0.75
N GLY A 118 1.59 8.10 0.55
CA GLY A 118 0.87 7.25 1.50
C GLY A 118 -0.46 7.85 1.95
N SER A 119 -0.81 7.59 3.21
CA SER A 119 -2.00 8.13 3.88
C SER A 119 -1.98 9.64 4.05
N THR A 120 -0.80 10.27 4.02
CA THR A 120 -0.62 11.73 4.06
C THR A 120 -1.00 12.40 2.74
N THR A 121 -0.83 11.72 1.61
CA THR A 121 -1.31 12.24 0.30
C THR A 121 -2.77 11.91 0.08
N PHE A 122 -3.21 10.73 0.52
CA PHE A 122 -4.62 10.38 0.54
C PHE A 122 -5.48 11.34 1.40
N GLY A 123 -4.87 12.02 2.38
CA GLY A 123 -5.56 12.90 3.31
C GLY A 123 -6.40 12.12 4.33
N LEU A 124 -5.80 11.16 5.04
CA LEU A 124 -6.53 10.20 5.90
C LEU A 124 -7.52 10.84 6.90
N TYR A 125 -7.20 12.03 7.39
CA TYR A 125 -8.01 12.77 8.37
C TYR A 125 -8.72 13.98 7.76
N THR A 126 -8.58 14.19 6.46
CA THR A 126 -9.14 15.32 5.74
C THR A 126 -10.65 15.15 5.55
N SER A 127 -11.43 16.17 5.90
CA SER A 127 -12.90 16.08 6.00
C SER A 127 -13.62 15.71 4.69
N ALA A 128 -13.05 16.09 3.54
CA ALA A 128 -13.60 15.83 2.20
C ALA A 128 -12.49 15.74 1.13
N ASN A 129 -12.83 15.25 -0.07
CA ASN A 129 -11.87 15.09 -1.17
C ASN A 129 -11.22 16.42 -1.59
N ASP A 130 -12.02 17.49 -1.66
CA ASP A 130 -11.58 18.84 -2.06
C ASP A 130 -10.69 19.51 -1.00
N LYS A 131 -10.62 18.98 0.21
CA LYS A 131 -9.79 19.49 1.31
C LYS A 131 -8.39 18.87 1.34
N THR A 132 -8.13 17.82 0.55
CA THR A 132 -6.80 17.18 0.50
C THR A 132 -5.76 18.14 -0.09
N TRP A 133 -4.49 18.04 0.32
CA TRP A 133 -3.47 18.95 -0.18
C TRP A 133 -3.34 18.94 -1.71
N PRO A 134 -3.49 17.82 -2.47
CA PRO A 134 -3.46 17.87 -3.93
C PRO A 134 -4.60 18.73 -4.50
N ALA A 135 -5.82 18.58 -4.00
CA ALA A 135 -6.96 19.41 -4.41
C ALA A 135 -6.75 20.88 -4.04
N GLN A 136 -6.16 21.15 -2.88
CA GLN A 136 -5.81 22.51 -2.46
C GLN A 136 -4.68 23.11 -3.33
N VAL A 137 -3.71 22.32 -3.80
CA VAL A 137 -2.69 22.80 -4.76
C VAL A 137 -3.37 23.25 -6.05
N GLN A 138 -4.31 22.48 -6.59
CA GLN A 138 -5.07 22.90 -7.78
C GLN A 138 -5.77 24.23 -7.56
N ARG A 139 -6.53 24.35 -6.46
CA ARG A 139 -7.25 25.59 -6.11
C ARG A 139 -6.31 26.79 -6.03
N ILE A 140 -5.20 26.64 -5.32
CA ILE A 140 -4.21 27.72 -5.14
C ILE A 140 -3.55 28.09 -6.47
N LEU A 141 -3.22 27.13 -7.33
CA LEU A 141 -2.65 27.40 -8.65
C LEU A 141 -3.65 28.12 -9.56
N HIS A 142 -4.93 27.74 -9.54
CA HIS A 142 -5.99 28.44 -10.27
C HIS A 142 -6.12 29.89 -9.82
N GLU A 143 -6.17 30.12 -8.50
CA GLU A 143 -6.22 31.48 -7.90
C GLU A 143 -4.98 32.32 -8.27
N ARG A 144 -3.84 31.67 -8.53
CA ARG A 144 -2.58 32.33 -8.93
C ARG A 144 -2.39 32.46 -10.44
N GLY A 145 -3.44 32.21 -11.22
CA GLY A 145 -3.45 32.44 -12.67
C GLY A 145 -2.97 31.27 -13.51
N TYR A 146 -3.06 30.04 -12.99
CA TYR A 146 -2.80 28.79 -13.72
C TYR A 146 -4.07 27.94 -13.86
N PRO A 147 -5.15 28.47 -14.48
CA PRO A 147 -6.47 27.80 -14.51
C PRO A 147 -6.49 26.48 -15.30
N GLY A 148 -5.48 26.24 -16.14
CA GLY A 148 -5.37 25.01 -16.94
C GLY A 148 -4.65 23.85 -16.26
N VAL A 149 -4.31 23.97 -14.97
CA VAL A 149 -3.62 22.89 -14.23
C VAL A 149 -4.64 21.99 -13.55
N GLU A 150 -4.57 20.69 -13.83
CA GLU A 150 -5.28 19.63 -13.11
C GLU A 150 -4.31 18.96 -12.12
N VAL A 151 -4.72 18.76 -10.87
CA VAL A 151 -3.91 18.06 -9.87
C VAL A 151 -4.69 16.87 -9.33
N LEU A 152 -4.11 15.69 -9.47
CA LEU A 152 -4.75 14.42 -9.16
C LEU A 152 -4.18 13.78 -7.90
N ASN A 153 -5.07 13.29 -7.02
CA ASN A 153 -4.68 12.57 -5.82
C ASN A 153 -4.48 11.05 -6.08
N GLY A 154 -3.24 10.63 -6.23
CA GLY A 154 -2.82 9.22 -6.33
C GLY A 154 -2.37 8.58 -5.01
N GLY A 155 -2.65 9.22 -3.87
CA GLY A 155 -2.25 8.73 -2.55
C GLY A 155 -3.03 7.50 -2.09
N VAL A 156 -2.35 6.53 -1.45
CA VAL A 156 -3.00 5.33 -0.90
C VAL A 156 -2.47 5.00 0.50
N PRO A 157 -3.34 4.82 1.52
CA PRO A 157 -2.90 4.55 2.88
C PRO A 157 -2.01 3.30 3.02
N ALA A 158 -0.93 3.46 3.80
CA ALA A 158 0.08 2.45 4.11
C ALA A 158 0.98 2.00 2.94
N TRP A 159 0.89 2.62 1.76
CA TRP A 159 1.85 2.36 0.69
C TRP A 159 3.19 3.02 0.98
N ASP A 160 4.26 2.29 0.71
CA ASP A 160 5.61 2.82 0.53
C ASP A 160 5.80 3.33 -0.91
N LEU A 161 6.93 3.99 -1.17
CA LEU A 161 7.26 4.51 -2.50
C LEU A 161 7.28 3.41 -3.56
N ARG A 162 7.82 2.23 -3.24
CA ARG A 162 7.91 1.12 -4.20
C ARG A 162 6.54 0.67 -4.69
N THR A 163 5.57 0.63 -3.78
CA THR A 163 4.18 0.29 -4.09
C THR A 163 3.52 1.38 -4.94
N SER A 164 3.76 2.66 -4.62
CA SER A 164 3.29 3.76 -5.46
C SER A 164 3.88 3.73 -6.87
N GLN A 165 5.18 3.43 -7.03
CA GLN A 165 5.84 3.28 -8.34
C GLN A 165 5.23 2.14 -9.15
N THR A 166 4.96 1.01 -8.49
CA THR A 166 4.28 -0.12 -9.13
C THR A 166 2.91 0.30 -9.67
N ASN A 167 2.17 1.14 -8.94
CA ASN A 167 0.88 1.66 -9.40
C ASN A 167 1.01 2.71 -10.52
N LEU A 168 2.08 3.52 -10.49
CA LEU A 168 2.40 4.46 -11.58
C LEU A 168 2.56 3.70 -12.89
N GLU A 169 3.43 2.70 -12.93
CA GLU A 169 3.75 1.93 -14.13
C GLU A 169 2.62 1.05 -14.62
N LEU A 170 1.83 0.47 -13.72
CA LEU A 170 0.72 -0.38 -14.13
C LEU A 170 -0.48 0.40 -14.69
N ARG A 171 -0.66 1.66 -14.27
CA ARG A 171 -1.95 2.37 -14.48
C ARG A 171 -1.87 3.89 -14.57
N LEU A 172 -1.12 4.56 -13.68
CA LEU A 172 -1.27 6.01 -13.57
C LEU A 172 -0.45 6.80 -14.60
N TYR A 173 0.60 6.21 -15.19
CA TYR A 173 1.28 6.82 -16.32
C TYR A 173 0.41 6.88 -17.59
N ASP A 174 -0.61 6.01 -17.71
CA ASP A 174 -1.59 6.09 -18.80
C ASP A 174 -2.44 7.38 -18.73
N LEU A 175 -2.50 8.04 -17.56
CA LEU A 175 -3.10 9.36 -17.42
C LEU A 175 -2.24 10.47 -18.04
N LYS A 176 -1.06 10.17 -18.58
CA LYS A 176 -0.14 11.12 -19.21
C LYS A 176 0.11 12.36 -18.34
N PRO A 177 0.60 12.20 -17.09
CA PRO A 177 0.95 13.33 -16.26
C PRO A 177 2.12 14.11 -16.88
N ASP A 178 2.13 15.43 -16.74
CA ASP A 178 3.28 16.28 -17.11
C ASP A 178 4.23 16.47 -15.90
N VAL A 179 3.72 16.30 -14.68
CA VAL A 179 4.47 16.39 -13.42
C VAL A 179 4.04 15.26 -12.50
N VAL A 180 4.99 14.62 -11.83
CA VAL A 180 4.68 13.66 -10.76
C VAL A 180 5.36 14.10 -9.47
N ILE A 181 4.57 14.30 -8.42
CA ILE A 181 5.02 14.72 -7.10
C ILE A 181 5.03 13.52 -6.16
N CYS A 182 6.18 13.18 -5.61
CA CYS A 182 6.34 12.13 -4.61
C CYS A 182 6.35 12.71 -3.20
N TYR A 183 5.49 12.19 -2.31
CA TYR A 183 5.43 12.55 -0.90
C TYR A 183 5.42 11.29 -0.02
N HIS A 184 6.61 10.73 0.22
CA HIS A 184 6.84 9.50 0.97
C HIS A 184 8.07 9.60 1.88
N ALA A 185 7.98 9.01 3.07
CA ALA A 185 9.12 8.71 3.94
C ALA A 185 8.73 7.71 5.04
N TYR A 186 7.68 8.02 5.81
CA TYR A 186 7.31 7.23 7.00
C TYR A 186 6.99 5.76 6.69
N ASN A 187 6.22 5.48 5.63
CA ASN A 187 5.87 4.11 5.28
C ASN A 187 7.09 3.32 4.78
N ASP A 188 7.98 3.95 4.02
CA ASP A 188 9.26 3.36 3.62
C ASP A 188 10.15 3.08 4.84
N LEU A 189 10.17 3.97 5.84
CA LEU A 189 10.87 3.73 7.10
C LEU A 189 10.34 2.48 7.82
N VAL A 190 9.02 2.34 7.90
CA VAL A 190 8.36 1.17 8.51
C VAL A 190 8.57 -0.10 7.68
N ALA A 191 8.46 -0.02 6.36
CA ALA A 191 8.58 -1.16 5.45
C ALA A 191 9.98 -1.78 5.49
N ASN A 192 11.00 -1.00 5.82
CA ASN A 192 12.41 -1.42 5.88
C ASN A 192 12.75 -2.43 6.97
N LEU A 193 11.84 -2.67 7.91
CA LEU A 193 11.98 -3.77 8.87
C LEU A 193 11.76 -5.14 8.22
N ASP A 194 11.13 -5.18 7.05
CA ASP A 194 11.03 -6.37 6.23
C ASP A 194 12.21 -6.40 5.24
N PRO A 195 13.11 -7.40 5.30
CA PRO A 195 14.23 -7.52 4.34
C PRO A 195 13.78 -7.52 2.88
N ARG A 196 12.52 -7.91 2.61
CA ARG A 196 11.95 -7.86 1.26
C ARG A 196 11.85 -6.45 0.70
N TYR A 197 11.75 -5.41 1.52
CA TYR A 197 11.74 -4.04 1.00
C TYR A 197 13.02 -3.75 0.20
N ALA A 198 14.18 -4.08 0.79
CA ALA A 198 15.46 -3.84 0.13
C ALA A 198 15.63 -4.70 -1.12
N GLU A 199 15.17 -5.95 -1.11
CA GLU A 199 15.17 -6.80 -2.30
C GLU A 199 14.24 -6.28 -3.39
N ASP A 200 13.00 -5.93 -3.02
CA ASP A 200 12.03 -5.39 -3.97
C ASP A 200 12.55 -4.07 -4.58
N SER A 201 13.28 -3.23 -3.84
CA SER A 201 13.89 -2.00 -4.39
C SER A 201 14.90 -2.23 -5.52
N LYS A 202 15.47 -3.44 -5.64
CA LYS A 202 16.44 -3.81 -6.68
C LYS A 202 15.76 -4.29 -7.98
N VAL A 203 14.50 -4.69 -7.89
CA VAL A 203 13.73 -5.19 -9.04
C VAL A 203 13.41 -4.02 -9.98
N ASP A 204 13.68 -4.14 -11.27
CA ASP A 204 13.41 -3.06 -12.22
C ASP A 204 12.07 -3.20 -12.95
N ASP A 205 11.73 -4.41 -13.39
CA ASP A 205 10.44 -4.71 -14.02
C ASP A 205 9.36 -4.98 -12.94
N VAL A 206 8.27 -4.21 -12.99
CA VAL A 206 7.14 -4.37 -12.06
C VAL A 206 6.43 -5.72 -12.20
N SER A 207 6.56 -6.39 -13.35
CA SER A 207 5.98 -7.73 -13.58
C SER A 207 6.57 -8.77 -12.61
N GLU A 208 7.84 -8.61 -12.22
CA GLU A 208 8.54 -9.49 -11.27
C GLU A 208 8.05 -9.31 -9.82
N LEU A 209 7.35 -8.22 -9.51
CA LEU A 209 6.73 -8.01 -8.19
C LEU A 209 5.41 -8.75 -8.03
N TRP A 210 4.97 -9.50 -9.04
CA TRP A 210 3.73 -10.25 -9.00
C TRP A 210 3.75 -11.34 -7.93
N ARG A 211 2.80 -11.28 -6.99
CA ARG A 211 2.69 -12.22 -5.86
C ARG A 211 1.27 -12.80 -5.79
N PRO A 212 0.95 -13.87 -6.53
CA PRO A 212 -0.41 -14.40 -6.66
C PRO A 212 -0.99 -14.90 -5.34
N LEU A 213 -0.15 -15.40 -4.43
CA LEU A 213 -0.59 -15.86 -3.11
C LEU A 213 -1.26 -14.74 -2.29
N ARG A 214 -0.98 -13.46 -2.57
CA ARG A 214 -1.68 -12.34 -1.92
C ARG A 214 -3.18 -12.32 -2.23
N ALA A 215 -3.60 -12.86 -3.37
CA ALA A 215 -5.01 -13.00 -3.73
C ALA A 215 -5.72 -14.16 -3.01
N SER A 216 -4.97 -15.12 -2.45
CA SER A 216 -5.56 -16.26 -1.72
C SER A 216 -6.06 -15.84 -0.34
N ALA A 217 -7.35 -16.05 -0.09
CA ALA A 217 -7.97 -15.84 1.22
C ALA A 217 -7.42 -16.81 2.26
N PHE A 218 -7.13 -18.07 1.87
CA PHE A 218 -6.52 -19.04 2.76
C PHE A 218 -5.09 -18.63 3.16
N TYR A 219 -4.25 -18.24 2.19
CA TYR A 219 -2.89 -17.79 2.48
C TYR A 219 -2.88 -16.55 3.39
N ARG A 220 -3.76 -15.57 3.14
CA ARG A 220 -3.90 -14.39 4.00
C ARG A 220 -4.35 -14.77 5.41
N PHE A 221 -5.29 -15.71 5.54
CA PHE A 221 -5.69 -16.26 6.83
C PHE A 221 -4.51 -16.90 7.54
N LEU A 222 -3.78 -17.81 6.87
CA LEU A 222 -2.66 -18.53 7.43
C LEU A 222 -1.55 -17.57 7.88
N ARG A 223 -1.12 -16.66 6.99
CA ARG A 223 -0.11 -15.64 7.28
C ARG A 223 -0.47 -14.83 8.52
N LYS A 224 -1.74 -14.42 8.67
CA LYS A 224 -2.21 -13.66 9.84
C LYS A 224 -2.13 -14.45 11.16
N HIS A 225 -2.22 -15.77 11.13
CA HIS A 225 -2.17 -16.61 12.34
C HIS A 225 -0.77 -17.18 12.60
N LEU A 226 0.11 -17.20 11.58
CA LEU A 226 1.51 -17.61 11.71
C LEU A 226 2.45 -16.46 12.05
N GLN A 227 2.12 -15.24 11.65
CA GLN A 227 2.85 -14.03 12.03
C GLN A 227 2.08 -13.38 13.17
N ASP A 228 2.72 -13.08 14.31
CA ASP A 228 2.18 -12.15 15.31
C ASP A 228 2.71 -10.74 14.99
N PRO A 229 1.94 -9.88 14.28
CA PRO A 229 2.38 -8.53 14.00
C PRO A 229 2.54 -7.72 15.30
N GLY A 230 1.84 -8.11 16.37
CA GLY A 230 1.93 -7.49 17.68
C GLY A 230 3.27 -7.77 18.36
N GLU A 231 3.96 -8.85 18.04
CA GLU A 231 5.28 -9.15 18.62
C GLU A 231 6.31 -8.10 18.19
N GLN A 232 6.37 -7.75 16.90
CA GLN A 232 7.28 -6.73 16.39
C GLN A 232 6.94 -5.33 16.94
N LEU A 233 5.65 -5.01 17.03
CA LEU A 233 5.19 -3.74 17.60
C LEU A 233 5.54 -3.62 19.10
N ARG A 234 5.58 -4.73 19.84
CA ARG A 234 5.99 -4.76 21.26
C ARG A 234 7.51 -4.68 21.43
N LYS A 235 8.29 -5.32 20.55
CA LYS A 235 9.76 -5.40 20.65
C LYS A 235 10.51 -4.17 20.10
N LYS A 236 9.79 -3.18 19.55
CA LYS A 236 10.27 -1.84 19.12
C LYS A 236 11.74 -1.82 18.66
N ALA A 237 11.98 -1.85 17.36
CA ALA A 237 13.33 -1.82 16.78
C ALA A 237 14.16 -0.62 17.27
N GLU A 238 15.36 -0.92 17.77
CA GLU A 238 16.30 0.05 18.34
C GLU A 238 17.34 0.54 17.32
N THR A 239 17.39 -0.06 16.14
CA THR A 239 18.37 0.27 15.10
C THR A 239 17.69 0.47 13.75
N LEU A 240 18.34 1.25 12.90
CA LEU A 240 17.94 1.48 11.52
C LEU A 240 18.69 0.53 10.59
N SER A 241 18.03 0.09 9.53
CA SER A 241 18.65 -0.70 8.47
C SER A 241 19.36 0.21 7.47
N ASP A 242 20.68 0.10 7.35
CA ASP A 242 21.45 0.82 6.34
C ASP A 242 21.09 0.35 4.93
N GLU A 243 20.93 -0.97 4.73
CA GLU A 243 20.47 -1.53 3.45
C GLU A 243 19.04 -1.09 3.13
N GLY A 244 18.19 -0.91 4.14
CA GLY A 244 16.88 -0.30 3.97
C GLY A 244 17.00 1.14 3.47
N THR A 245 17.84 1.96 4.10
CA THR A 245 18.08 3.35 3.68
C THR A 245 18.58 3.41 2.23
N ALA A 246 19.51 2.51 1.87
CA ALA A 246 19.97 2.35 0.49
C ALA A 246 18.83 1.94 -0.46
N GLY A 247 17.91 1.07 0.00
CA GLY A 247 16.70 0.71 -0.74
C GLY A 247 15.77 1.90 -0.99
N PHE A 248 15.60 2.78 -0.01
CA PHE A 248 14.81 4.00 -0.18
C PHE A 248 15.47 4.96 -1.19
N GLU A 249 16.79 5.14 -1.11
CA GLU A 249 17.54 5.91 -2.12
C GLU A 249 17.36 5.33 -3.53
N ARG A 250 17.49 4.00 -3.69
CA ARG A 250 17.25 3.31 -4.97
C ARG A 250 15.83 3.56 -5.49
N ASN A 251 14.81 3.48 -4.64
CA ASN A 251 13.43 3.73 -5.02
C ASN A 251 13.21 5.20 -5.45
N LEU A 252 13.80 6.18 -4.74
CA LEU A 252 13.74 7.60 -5.12
C LEU A 252 14.39 7.85 -6.48
N ARG A 253 15.61 7.35 -6.71
CA ARG A 253 16.29 7.49 -8.01
C ARG A 253 15.53 6.79 -9.14
N ARG A 254 14.97 5.62 -8.86
CA ARG A 254 14.08 4.92 -9.79
C ARG A 254 12.84 5.75 -10.11
N PHE A 255 12.24 6.42 -9.12
CA PHE A 255 11.07 7.27 -9.31
C PHE A 255 11.40 8.43 -10.26
N VAL A 256 12.54 9.09 -10.05
CA VAL A 256 13.03 10.16 -10.92
C VAL A 256 13.22 9.65 -12.34
N ARG A 257 13.93 8.53 -12.51
CA ARG A 257 14.20 7.93 -13.83
C ARG A 257 12.92 7.55 -14.57
N ARG A 258 12.03 6.76 -13.95
CA ARG A 258 10.78 6.29 -14.58
C ARG A 258 9.83 7.44 -14.94
N THR A 259 9.79 8.47 -14.10
CA THR A 259 8.98 9.66 -14.37
C THR A 259 9.50 10.43 -15.59
N ARG A 260 10.82 10.57 -15.74
CA ARG A 260 11.43 11.18 -16.94
C ARG A 260 11.22 10.34 -18.21
N GLU A 261 11.26 9.02 -18.11
CA GLU A 261 11.04 8.10 -19.25
C GLU A 261 9.65 8.27 -19.89
N VAL A 262 8.64 8.64 -19.10
CA VAL A 262 7.28 8.94 -19.61
C VAL A 262 7.11 10.41 -20.03
N GLY A 263 8.18 11.20 -20.02
CA GLY A 263 8.18 12.61 -20.41
C GLY A 263 7.68 13.57 -19.34
N ALA A 264 7.51 13.13 -18.09
CA ALA A 264 7.02 13.94 -16.99
C ALA A 264 8.17 14.51 -16.13
N GLN A 265 7.93 15.64 -15.47
CA GLN A 265 8.85 16.25 -14.51
C GLN A 265 8.70 15.61 -13.11
N PRO A 266 9.74 14.99 -12.55
CA PRO A 266 9.71 14.51 -11.17
C PRO A 266 9.91 15.66 -10.16
N VAL A 267 9.16 15.58 -9.06
CA VAL A 267 9.25 16.46 -7.89
C VAL A 267 9.18 15.59 -6.64
N ILE A 268 9.99 15.87 -5.62
CA ILE A 268 9.98 15.10 -4.36
C ILE A 268 9.86 16.06 -3.18
N CYS A 269 8.83 15.90 -2.36
CA CYS A 269 8.64 16.72 -1.15
C CYS A 269 9.49 16.19 0.01
N SER A 270 10.03 17.08 0.85
CA SER A 270 10.48 16.68 2.19
C SER A 270 9.28 16.30 3.07
N TYR A 271 9.51 15.53 4.14
CA TYR A 271 8.47 14.89 4.94
C TYR A 271 8.44 15.40 6.39
N PRO A 272 7.41 16.18 6.80
CA PRO A 272 7.28 16.70 8.16
C PRO A 272 6.80 15.62 9.16
N SER A 273 6.97 15.92 10.45
CA SER A 273 6.31 15.20 11.54
C SER A 273 6.02 16.15 12.70
N ALA A 274 4.94 15.89 13.43
CA ALA A 274 4.60 16.59 14.66
C ALA A 274 5.50 16.20 15.84
N LEU A 275 6.26 15.10 15.72
CA LEU A 275 7.09 14.56 16.79
C LEU A 275 8.24 15.51 17.14
N ARG A 276 8.53 15.58 18.44
CA ARG A 276 9.64 16.35 19.04
C ARG A 276 10.90 15.50 19.18
N PRO A 277 12.07 16.12 19.42
CA PRO A 277 13.30 15.38 19.66
C PRO A 277 13.20 14.29 20.72
N THR A 278 12.44 14.50 21.81
CA THR A 278 12.17 13.46 22.82
C THR A 278 10.68 13.10 22.96
N LEU A 279 10.40 11.93 23.56
CA LEU A 279 9.03 11.49 23.83
C LEU A 279 8.34 12.44 24.83
N GLU A 280 9.03 12.81 25.90
CA GLU A 280 8.53 13.72 26.94
C GLU A 280 8.16 15.08 26.34
N GLU A 281 8.96 15.59 25.41
CA GLU A 281 8.65 16.84 24.69
C GLU A 281 7.40 16.69 23.80
N SER A 282 7.21 15.54 23.15
CA SER A 282 6.01 15.27 22.35
C SER A 282 4.75 15.15 23.21
N GLU A 283 4.87 14.51 24.37
CA GLU A 283 3.80 14.41 25.36
C GLU A 283 3.45 15.81 25.90
N ALA A 284 4.44 16.59 26.30
CA ALA A 284 4.25 17.96 26.81
C ALA A 284 3.65 18.90 25.76
N ALA A 285 4.02 18.73 24.48
CA ALA A 285 3.45 19.49 23.38
C ALA A 285 2.03 19.06 22.99
N GLY A 286 1.53 17.94 23.52
CA GLY A 286 0.21 17.40 23.19
C GLY A 286 0.11 16.90 21.75
N VAL A 287 1.15 16.22 21.24
CA VAL A 287 1.17 15.69 19.87
C VAL A 287 -0.03 14.75 19.65
N PRO A 288 -0.91 15.03 18.67
CA PRO A 288 -2.11 14.24 18.47
C PRO A 288 -1.82 12.78 18.12
N GLY A 289 -2.57 11.87 18.74
CA GLY A 289 -2.49 10.44 18.45
C GLY A 289 -1.15 9.79 18.77
N LEU A 290 -0.33 10.38 19.65
CA LEU A 290 0.99 9.85 20.04
C LEU A 290 0.90 8.41 20.55
N ASP A 291 0.03 8.10 21.52
CA ASP A 291 -0.13 6.74 22.06
C ASP A 291 -0.51 5.72 20.99
N ARG A 292 -1.45 6.10 20.11
CA ARG A 292 -1.90 5.20 19.05
C ARG A 292 -0.85 5.02 17.96
N TRP A 293 -0.27 6.10 17.46
CA TRP A 293 0.61 6.06 16.28
C TRP A 293 2.05 5.74 16.62
N PHE A 294 2.57 6.25 17.74
CA PHE A 294 3.87 5.85 18.26
C PHE A 294 3.76 4.61 19.17
N GLY A 295 2.87 4.62 20.16
CA GLY A 295 2.76 3.51 21.13
C GLY A 295 2.28 2.20 20.51
N ASP A 296 1.19 2.19 19.75
CA ASP A 296 0.62 0.93 19.22
C ASP A 296 1.09 0.58 17.80
N LEU A 297 1.33 1.57 16.95
CA LEU A 297 1.52 1.35 15.50
C LEU A 297 2.95 1.55 14.99
N SER A 298 3.80 2.29 15.70
CA SER A 298 5.20 2.44 15.31
C SER A 298 5.99 1.20 15.73
N PRO A 299 6.76 0.57 14.83
CA PRO A 299 7.59 -0.57 15.20
C PRO A 299 8.97 -0.16 15.71
N PHE A 300 9.24 1.13 15.95
CA PHE A 300 10.55 1.65 16.37
C PHE A 300 10.51 2.21 17.79
N ALA A 301 11.63 2.10 18.51
CA ALA A 301 11.89 2.90 19.69
C ALA A 301 11.90 4.40 19.33
N TYR A 302 11.53 5.28 20.26
CA TYR A 302 11.32 6.70 19.97
C TYR A 302 12.57 7.39 19.36
N PRO A 303 13.78 7.26 19.93
CA PRO A 303 14.97 7.91 19.37
C PRO A 303 15.27 7.41 17.95
N THR A 304 15.07 6.12 17.72
CA THR A 304 15.25 5.46 16.41
C THR A 304 14.27 5.97 15.36
N LEU A 305 13.01 6.21 15.75
CA LEU A 305 12.01 6.80 14.86
C LEU A 305 12.40 8.22 14.44
N ILE A 306 12.82 9.06 15.40
CA ILE A 306 13.27 10.43 15.12
C ILE A 306 14.49 10.42 14.20
N GLU A 307 15.48 9.57 14.49
CA GLU A 307 16.66 9.42 13.64
C GLU A 307 16.31 8.90 12.25
N GLY A 308 15.37 7.96 12.14
CA GLY A 308 14.88 7.44 10.86
C GLY A 308 14.24 8.52 10.00
N LEU A 309 13.37 9.35 10.59
CA LEU A 309 12.74 10.47 9.90
C LEU A 309 13.76 11.51 9.41
N LYS A 310 14.79 11.80 10.22
CA LYS A 310 15.90 12.68 9.82
C LYS A 310 16.70 12.08 8.67
N ARG A 311 17.09 10.80 8.79
CA ARG A 311 17.87 10.07 7.78
C ARG A 311 17.14 10.02 6.43
N TYR A 312 15.84 9.84 6.43
CA TYR A 312 15.04 9.77 5.20
C TYR A 312 14.89 11.13 4.54
N ASN A 313 14.66 12.19 5.32
CA ASN A 313 14.69 13.55 4.79
C ASN A 313 16.07 13.92 4.23
N ALA A 314 17.16 13.52 4.88
CA ALA A 314 18.51 13.71 4.36
C ALA A 314 18.72 12.96 3.04
N THR A 315 18.18 11.73 2.92
CA THR A 315 18.21 10.95 1.66
C THR A 315 17.41 11.61 0.56
N ILE A 316 16.23 12.18 0.87
CA ILE A 316 15.43 12.97 -0.08
C ILE A 316 16.25 14.17 -0.58
N THR A 317 16.83 14.96 0.34
CA THR A 317 17.67 16.12 -0.01
C THR A 317 18.81 15.71 -0.94
N LYS A 318 19.59 14.68 -0.57
CA LYS A 318 20.68 14.14 -1.39
C LYS A 318 20.22 13.81 -2.80
N VAL A 319 19.15 13.00 -2.94
CA VAL A 319 18.66 12.59 -4.27
C VAL A 319 18.17 13.78 -5.08
N THR A 320 17.45 14.72 -4.48
CA THR A 320 16.95 15.88 -5.22
C THR A 320 18.07 16.81 -5.71
N GLU A 321 19.14 16.96 -4.92
CA GLU A 321 20.33 17.74 -5.29
C GLU A 321 21.12 17.04 -6.39
N ASP A 322 21.39 15.74 -6.23
CA ASP A 322 22.11 14.93 -7.23
C ASP A 322 21.38 14.89 -8.58
N GLU A 323 20.05 14.80 -8.55
CA GLU A 323 19.22 14.70 -9.75
C GLU A 323 18.84 16.08 -10.33
N GLY A 324 19.13 17.18 -9.62
CA GLY A 324 18.77 18.55 -10.00
C GLY A 324 17.27 18.77 -10.15
N ILE A 325 16.46 18.20 -9.26
CA ILE A 325 14.98 18.29 -9.33
C ILE A 325 14.40 19.13 -8.19
N PRO A 326 13.23 19.77 -8.40
CA PRO A 326 12.63 20.59 -7.35
C PRO A 326 12.23 19.79 -6.12
N ARG A 327 12.52 20.37 -4.95
CA ARG A 327 12.19 19.82 -3.63
C ARG A 327 11.32 20.79 -2.82
N PRO A 328 9.98 20.66 -2.87
CA PRO A 328 9.11 21.38 -1.95
C PRO A 328 9.50 21.08 -0.50
N GLN A 329 9.88 22.12 0.23
CA GLN A 329 10.44 22.07 1.59
C GLN A 329 9.34 21.97 2.65
N VAL A 330 8.48 20.95 2.57
CA VAL A 330 7.36 20.77 3.49
C VAL A 330 7.86 20.53 4.93
N ALA A 331 8.85 19.66 5.13
CA ALA A 331 9.42 19.40 6.45
C ALA A 331 9.99 20.65 7.13
N GLU A 332 10.58 21.55 6.36
CA GLU A 332 11.25 22.74 6.87
C GLU A 332 10.32 23.94 7.05
N LYS A 333 9.30 24.07 6.21
CA LYS A 333 8.37 25.21 6.23
C LYS A 333 7.12 24.93 7.05
N MET A 334 6.79 23.67 7.32
CA MET A 334 5.66 23.32 8.17
C MET A 334 6.02 23.60 9.63
N PRO A 335 5.33 24.51 10.33
CA PRO A 335 5.66 24.82 11.71
C PRO A 335 5.32 23.62 12.60
N HIS A 336 6.05 23.49 13.71
CA HIS A 336 5.72 22.49 14.72
C HIS A 336 4.52 22.94 15.60
N ASP A 337 3.45 23.44 14.99
CA ASP A 337 2.18 23.67 15.66
C ASP A 337 1.32 22.41 15.56
N VAL A 338 1.02 21.79 16.69
CA VAL A 338 0.23 20.56 16.77
C VAL A 338 -1.18 20.69 16.20
N LYS A 339 -1.73 21.91 16.10
CA LYS A 339 -3.06 22.16 15.49
C LYS A 339 -3.11 21.83 14.00
N LEU A 340 -1.97 21.87 13.32
CA LEU A 340 -1.87 21.54 11.90
C LEU A 340 -1.77 20.02 11.66
N TYR A 341 -1.72 19.23 12.73
CA TYR A 341 -1.55 17.79 12.68
C TYR A 341 -2.76 17.07 13.29
N ALA A 342 -3.32 16.11 12.56
CA ALA A 342 -4.35 15.20 13.08
C ALA A 342 -3.73 13.97 13.78
N SER A 343 -2.44 13.71 13.54
CA SER A 343 -1.65 12.71 14.25
C SER A 343 -0.15 13.00 14.12
N THR A 344 0.73 12.10 14.57
CA THR A 344 2.20 12.24 14.47
C THR A 344 2.74 12.58 13.07
N VAL A 345 2.05 12.20 12.00
CA VAL A 345 2.47 12.44 10.60
C VAL A 345 1.35 12.93 9.66
N HIS A 346 0.09 12.94 10.10
CA HIS A 346 -1.04 13.35 9.25
C HIS A 346 -1.50 14.75 9.61
N HIS A 347 -2.03 15.48 8.63
CA HIS A 347 -2.43 16.87 8.78
C HIS A 347 -3.94 17.01 9.06
N THR A 348 -4.32 18.11 9.69
CA THR A 348 -5.71 18.60 9.71
C THR A 348 -6.02 19.30 8.38
N ASP A 349 -7.28 19.66 8.12
CA ASP A 349 -7.64 20.45 6.92
C ASP A 349 -6.80 21.75 6.81
N GLU A 350 -6.52 22.41 7.93
CA GLU A 350 -5.65 23.60 7.99
C GLU A 350 -4.20 23.27 7.62
N GLY A 351 -3.69 22.14 8.10
CA GLY A 351 -2.36 21.66 7.75
C GLY A 351 -2.24 21.25 6.28
N GLU A 352 -3.26 20.58 5.72
CA GLU A 352 -3.33 20.23 4.28
C GLU A 352 -3.26 21.48 3.39
N VAL A 353 -3.91 22.57 3.78
CA VAL A 353 -3.82 23.87 3.07
C VAL A 353 -2.40 24.43 3.10
N LEU A 354 -1.70 24.37 4.25
CA LEU A 354 -0.33 24.89 4.34
C LEU A 354 0.66 24.02 3.54
N VAL A 355 0.52 22.69 3.58
CA VAL A 355 1.27 21.78 2.68
C VAL A 355 1.05 22.18 1.22
N ALA A 356 -0.20 22.42 0.84
CA ALA A 356 -0.52 22.84 -0.52
C ALA A 356 0.08 24.19 -0.90
N GLN A 357 0.12 25.16 0.01
CA GLN A 357 0.77 26.46 -0.23
C GLN A 357 2.28 26.30 -0.46
N ILE A 358 2.96 25.48 0.37
CA ILE A 358 4.39 25.21 0.23
C ILE A 358 4.69 24.54 -1.12
N VAL A 359 3.89 23.53 -1.49
CA VAL A 359 4.05 22.82 -2.76
C VAL A 359 3.76 23.73 -3.95
N ALA A 360 2.61 24.43 -3.97
CA ALA A 360 2.25 25.32 -5.07
C ALA A 360 3.28 26.43 -5.28
N GLN A 361 3.81 27.02 -4.19
CA GLN A 361 4.88 28.02 -4.28
C GLN A 361 6.14 27.43 -4.91
N ALA A 362 6.57 26.25 -4.47
CA ALA A 362 7.76 25.59 -5.02
C ALA A 362 7.61 25.25 -6.52
N LEU A 363 6.42 24.83 -6.96
CA LEU A 363 6.15 24.58 -8.38
C LEU A 363 6.22 25.86 -9.22
N ILE A 364 5.72 26.97 -8.70
CA ILE A 364 5.77 28.29 -9.36
C ILE A 364 7.22 28.80 -9.43
N ASP A 365 7.94 28.77 -8.31
CA ASP A 365 9.32 29.27 -8.22
C ASP A 365 10.27 28.48 -9.13
N ALA A 366 10.02 27.17 -9.28
CA ALA A 366 10.77 26.31 -10.19
C ALA A 366 10.36 26.43 -11.67
N GLY A 367 9.33 27.24 -11.99
CA GLY A 367 8.82 27.37 -13.36
C GLY A 367 8.20 26.09 -13.92
N ILE A 368 7.79 25.15 -13.06
CA ILE A 368 7.16 23.88 -13.49
C ILE A 368 5.77 24.13 -14.07
N VAL A 369 5.01 25.03 -13.45
CA VAL A 369 3.64 25.33 -13.88
C VAL A 369 3.60 26.40 -14.96
N THR A 370 2.81 26.18 -16.00
CA THR A 370 2.71 27.07 -17.16
C THR A 370 1.29 27.65 -17.28
N LYS A 371 1.18 28.91 -17.72
CA LYS A 371 -0.10 29.65 -17.81
C LYS A 371 -1.04 29.17 -18.92
#